data_AF-A0A7J9BXU4-F1
#
_entry.id   AF-A0A7J9BXU4-F1
#
_cell.length_a   1.000
_cell.length_b   1.000
_cell.length_c   1.000
_cell.angle_alpha   90.00
_cell.angle_beta   90.00
_cell.angle_gamma   90.00
#
_symmetry.space_group_name_H-M   'P 1'
#
loop_
_entity.id
_entity.type
_entity.pdbx_description
1 polymer ?
#
loop_
_entity_poly.entity_id
_entity_poly.type
_entity_poly.pdbx_seq_one_letter_code
_entity_poly.pdbx_strand_id
1 'polypeptide(L)'
;MYRQLQIPRQFMIKTSQESIFFSQVVEVVSGDCIVVADDSIPYGSPLAERRVNLSSIRCPKMGNPRRDEKPTAYAREAREFLRTRLVGKQV
;
A
#
# COMPACT_ATOMS: atom_id res chain seq x y z
N MET A 1 12.09 43.56 -11.26
CA MET A 1 10.86 42.75 -11.17
C MET A 1 11.25 41.30 -10.89
N TYR A 2 11.25 40.87 -9.63
CA TYR A 2 11.56 39.48 -9.26
C TYR A 2 10.26 38.69 -9.18
N ARG A 3 10.06 37.75 -10.11
CA ARG A 3 8.89 36.89 -10.18
C ARG A 3 9.00 35.81 -9.11
N GLN A 4 8.15 35.90 -8.10
CA GLN A 4 8.04 34.98 -6.99
C GLN A 4 7.65 33.58 -7.52
N LEU A 5 8.56 32.60 -7.42
CA LEU A 5 8.29 31.20 -7.72
C LEU A 5 7.38 30.65 -6.62
N GLN A 6 6.07 30.57 -6.89
CA GLN A 6 5.12 29.87 -6.04
C GLN A 6 5.39 28.37 -6.12
N ILE A 7 6.00 27.84 -5.07
CA ILE A 7 6.11 26.40 -4.82
C ILE A 7 4.69 25.92 -4.45
N PRO A 8 4.10 24.92 -5.15
CA PRO A 8 2.75 24.47 -4.86
C PRO A 8 2.65 23.88 -3.45
N ARG A 9 1.73 24.43 -2.66
CA ARG A 9 1.54 24.25 -1.21
C ARG A 9 0.93 22.90 -0.77
N GLN A 10 0.84 21.89 -1.63
CA GLN A 10 0.04 20.69 -1.32
C GLN A 10 0.76 19.37 -1.56
N PHE A 11 1.88 19.18 -0.86
CA PHE A 11 2.32 17.83 -0.48
C PHE A 11 2.22 17.71 1.05
N MET A 12 1.01 17.89 1.57
CA MET A 12 0.69 17.48 2.94
C MET A 12 0.69 15.95 2.96
N ILE A 13 1.82 15.37 3.31
CA ILE A 13 1.89 14.02 3.88
C ILE A 13 0.92 14.03 5.06
N LYS A 14 -0.25 13.39 4.92
CA LYS A 14 -1.09 13.06 6.05
C LYS A 14 -0.26 12.12 6.92
N THR A 15 0.40 12.66 7.94
CA THR A 15 0.95 11.85 9.03
C THR A 15 -0.25 11.26 9.76
N SER A 16 -0.63 10.05 9.36
CA SER A 16 -1.68 9.27 10.00
C SER A 16 -1.33 9.11 11.47
N GLN A 17 -2.33 9.32 12.33
CA GLN A 17 -2.18 9.21 13.77
C GLN A 17 -1.58 7.86 14.16
N GLU A 18 -0.64 7.86 15.11
CA GLU A 18 -0.06 6.66 15.72
C GLU A 18 -1.09 5.93 16.61
N SER A 19 -2.17 5.46 16.00
CA SER A 19 -3.11 4.53 16.63
C SER A 19 -2.76 3.12 16.17
N ILE A 20 -2.41 2.25 17.10
CA ILE A 20 -2.33 0.81 16.83
C ILE A 20 -3.77 0.33 16.60
N PHE A 21 -4.02 -0.35 15.49
CA PHE A 21 -5.32 -0.91 15.16
C PHE A 21 -5.14 -2.37 14.73
N PHE A 22 -6.10 -3.22 15.08
CA PHE A 22 -6.14 -4.61 14.65
C PHE A 22 -7.09 -4.73 13.46
N SER A 23 -6.67 -5.40 12.41
CA SER A 23 -7.42 -5.53 11.16
C SER A 23 -7.13 -6.83 10.44
N GLN A 24 -8.03 -7.31 9.59
CA GLN A 24 -7.80 -8.52 8.81
C GLN A 24 -7.20 -8.18 7.44
N VAL A 25 -6.15 -8.89 7.02
CA VAL A 25 -5.58 -8.71 5.68
C VAL A 25 -6.49 -9.36 4.63
N VAL A 26 -6.98 -8.56 3.69
CA VAL A 26 -7.84 -9.02 2.59
C VAL A 26 -7.04 -9.32 1.33
N GLU A 27 -6.15 -8.40 0.95
CA GLU A 27 -5.41 -8.50 -0.30
C GLU A 27 -3.97 -8.00 -0.16
N VAL A 28 -3.07 -8.59 -0.93
CA VAL A 28 -1.71 -8.08 -1.14
C VAL A 28 -1.61 -7.48 -2.54
N VAL A 29 -1.47 -6.15 -2.58
CA VAL A 29 -1.32 -5.37 -3.83
C VAL A 29 0.08 -5.55 -4.38
N SER A 30 1.10 -5.47 -3.52
CA SER A 30 2.51 -5.60 -3.88
C SER A 30 3.34 -6.12 -2.71
N GLY A 31 4.63 -6.39 -2.93
CA GLY A 31 5.55 -6.86 -1.88
C GLY A 31 5.77 -5.90 -0.71
N ASP A 32 5.16 -4.72 -0.74
CA ASP A 32 5.23 -3.68 0.29
C ASP A 32 3.86 -3.04 0.61
N CYS A 33 2.82 -3.30 -0.17
CA CYS A 33 1.49 -2.71 0.01
C CYS A 33 0.44 -3.80 0.23
N ILE A 34 -0.27 -3.71 1.34
CA ILE A 34 -1.35 -4.61 1.73
C ILE A 34 -2.66 -3.83 1.92
N VAL A 35 -3.77 -4.51 1.73
CA VAL A 35 -5.12 -4.01 2.00
C VAL A 35 -5.64 -4.76 3.21
N VAL A 36 -6.02 -4.02 4.23
CA VAL A 36 -6.64 -4.56 5.44
C VAL A 36 -8.09 -4.11 5.50
N ALA A 37 -8.98 -4.99 5.94
CA ALA A 37 -10.35 -4.66 6.27
C ALA A 37 -10.50 -4.52 7.78
N ASP A 38 -11.21 -3.49 8.19
CA ASP A 38 -11.63 -3.30 9.57
C ASP A 38 -12.98 -3.99 9.80
N ASP A 39 -13.04 -4.88 10.78
CA ASP A 39 -14.25 -5.63 11.15
C ASP A 39 -15.32 -4.70 11.76
N SER A 40 -14.96 -3.51 12.21
CA SER A 40 -15.89 -2.54 12.79
C SER A 40 -16.77 -1.84 11.75
N ILE A 41 -16.43 -1.94 10.46
CA ILE A 41 -17.16 -1.30 9.36
C ILE A 41 -17.86 -2.38 8.53
N PRO A 42 -19.16 -2.23 8.22
CA PRO A 42 -19.89 -3.22 7.44
C PRO A 42 -19.24 -3.47 6.06
N TYR A 43 -19.15 -4.76 5.73
CA TYR A 43 -18.57 -5.29 4.50
C TYR A 43 -19.20 -4.62 3.26
N GLY A 44 -18.36 -4.08 2.37
CA GLY A 44 -18.80 -3.39 1.14
C GLY A 44 -18.73 -1.86 1.19
N SER A 45 -18.41 -1.26 2.35
CA SER A 45 -18.05 0.16 2.39
C SER A 45 -16.59 0.34 1.96
N PRO A 46 -16.27 1.26 1.03
CA PRO A 46 -14.89 1.56 0.63
C PRO A 46 -14.04 2.14 1.78
N LEU A 47 -14.67 2.47 2.92
CA LEU A 47 -14.00 2.88 4.15
C LEU A 47 -13.54 1.69 5.01
N ALA A 48 -14.12 0.49 4.80
CA ALA A 48 -13.71 -0.71 5.49
C ALA A 48 -12.30 -1.15 5.04
N GLU A 49 -11.97 -0.91 3.78
CA GLU A 49 -10.68 -1.24 3.20
C GLU A 49 -9.66 -0.11 3.40
N ARG A 50 -8.58 -0.41 4.10
CA ARG A 50 -7.44 0.48 4.31
C ARG A 50 -6.22 -0.06 3.59
N ARG A 51 -5.59 0.76 2.76
CA ARG A 51 -4.28 0.46 2.17
C ARG A 51 -3.18 0.84 3.15
N VAL A 52 -2.33 -0.11 3.48
CA VAL A 52 -1.19 0.06 4.38
C VAL A 52 0.08 -0.32 3.63
N ASN A 53 1.06 0.56 3.69
CA ASN A 53 2.37 0.34 3.09
C ASN A 53 3.37 0.05 4.20
N LEU A 54 4.25 -0.92 3.98
CA LEU A 54 5.33 -1.24 4.91
C LEU A 54 6.34 -0.09 4.93
N SER A 55 6.55 0.48 6.12
CA SER A 55 7.58 1.50 6.31
C SER A 55 8.97 0.91 6.04
N SER A 56 9.81 1.65 5.34
CA SER A 56 11.21 1.30 5.04
C SER A 56 11.45 0.16 4.03
N ILE A 57 10.41 -0.42 3.45
CA ILE A 57 10.54 -1.43 2.39
C ILE A 57 10.03 -0.82 1.08
N ARG A 58 10.72 -1.13 -0.02
CA ARG A 58 10.29 -0.77 -1.37
C ARG A 58 10.25 -2.04 -2.20
N CYS A 59 9.06 -2.41 -2.69
CA CYS A 59 8.96 -3.61 -3.50
C CYS A 59 9.57 -3.37 -4.90
N PRO A 60 10.18 -4.40 -5.50
CA PRO A 60 10.58 -4.35 -6.90
C PRO A 60 9.34 -4.18 -7.79
N LYS A 61 9.47 -3.40 -8.87
CA LYS A 61 8.35 -3.17 -9.80
C LYS A 61 7.90 -4.49 -10.41
N MET A 62 6.62 -4.83 -10.25
CA MET A 62 5.99 -6.03 -10.84
C MET A 62 5.96 -6.03 -12.38
N GLY A 63 6.48 -4.99 -13.03
CA GLY A 63 6.39 -4.82 -14.48
C GLY A 63 4.96 -4.46 -14.89
N ASN A 64 4.83 -3.59 -15.89
CA ASN A 64 3.55 -3.33 -16.50
C ASN A 64 3.58 -3.95 -17.90
N PRO A 65 2.80 -5.00 -18.19
CA PRO A 65 2.80 -5.63 -19.51
C PRO A 65 2.37 -4.65 -20.62
N ARG A 66 1.70 -3.55 -20.28
CA ARG A 66 1.34 -2.48 -21.23
C ARG A 66 2.51 -1.55 -21.61
N ARG A 67 3.62 -1.59 -20.88
CA ARG A 67 4.81 -0.73 -21.12
C ARG A 67 6.05 -1.53 -21.51
N ASP A 68 5.92 -2.83 -21.74
CA ASP A 68 7.04 -3.74 -22.01
C ASP A 68 8.16 -3.71 -20.93
N GLU A 69 7.82 -3.22 -19.73
CA GLU A 69 8.71 -3.22 -18.58
C GLU A 69 8.73 -4.63 -18.00
N LYS A 70 9.86 -5.32 -18.19
CA LYS A 70 10.08 -6.64 -17.59
C LYS A 70 9.94 -6.54 -16.07
N PRO A 71 9.20 -7.46 -15.43
CA PRO A 71 9.16 -7.55 -13.98
C PRO A 71 10.59 -7.65 -13.45
N THR A 72 10.92 -6.82 -12.46
CA THR A 72 12.22 -6.94 -11.79
C THR A 72 12.27 -8.30 -11.09
N ALA A 73 13.45 -8.92 -11.04
CA ALA A 73 13.64 -10.17 -10.30
C ALA A 73 13.08 -10.06 -8.87
N TYR A 74 12.50 -11.14 -8.35
CA TYR A 74 11.90 -11.24 -7.01
C TYR A 74 10.58 -10.49 -6.79
N ALA A 75 10.07 -9.68 -7.72
CA ALA A 75 8.80 -8.96 -7.53
C ALA A 75 7.61 -9.90 -7.28
N ARG A 76 7.55 -10.99 -8.04
CA ARG A 76 6.46 -11.98 -7.96
C ARG A 76 6.56 -12.83 -6.70
N GLU A 77 7.78 -13.19 -6.33
CA GLU A 77 8.08 -14.01 -5.14
C GLU A 77 7.82 -13.23 -3.86
N ALA A 78 8.21 -11.96 -3.79
CA ALA A 78 7.92 -11.09 -2.65
C ALA A 78 6.42 -10.94 -2.40
N ARG A 79 5.63 -10.74 -3.47
CA ARG A 79 4.17 -10.67 -3.37
C ARG A 79 3.59 -11.99 -2.85
N GLU A 80 4.04 -13.12 -3.40
CA GLU A 80 3.52 -14.44 -3.05
C GLU A 80 3.89 -14.86 -1.62
N PHE A 81 5.07 -14.45 -1.15
CA PHE A 81 5.51 -14.65 0.22
C PHE A 81 4.58 -13.97 1.23
N LEU A 82 4.27 -12.68 1.00
CA LEU A 82 3.32 -11.95 1.84
C LEU A 82 1.90 -12.52 1.72
N ARG A 83 1.47 -12.87 0.50
CA ARG A 83 0.13 -13.43 0.26
C ARG A 83 -0.10 -14.71 1.07
N THR A 84 0.87 -15.62 1.06
CA THR A 84 0.78 -16.91 1.76
C THR A 84 0.80 -16.77 3.28
N ARG A 85 1.48 -15.75 3.79
CA ARG A 85 1.66 -15.55 5.24
C ARG A 85 0.60 -14.66 5.89
N LEU A 86 0.14 -13.63 5.17
CA LEU A 86 -0.64 -12.54 5.74
C LEU A 86 -2.12 -12.59 5.36
N VAL A 87 -2.50 -13.08 4.18
CA VAL A 87 -3.92 -13.07 3.76
C VAL A 87 -4.78 -13.88 4.72
N GLY A 88 -5.89 -13.30 5.18
CA GLY A 88 -6.82 -13.89 6.13
C GLY A 88 -6.33 -13.89 7.59
N LYS A 89 -5.13 -13.36 7.87
CA LYS A 89 -4.64 -13.17 9.24
C LYS A 89 -5.07 -11.80 9.79
N GLN A 90 -5.29 -11.76 11.11
CA GLN A 90 -5.51 -10.53 11.85
C GLN A 90 -4.15 -9.97 12.28
N VAL A 91 -3.87 -8.71 11.93
CA VAL A 91 -2.62 -7.99 12.16
C VAL A 91 -2.88 -6.61 12.75
#